data_AF-A0A6B0V720-F1
#
_entry.id   AF-A0A6B0V720-F1
#
_cell.length_a   1.000
_cell.length_b   1.000
_cell.length_c   1.000
_cell.angle_alpha   90.00
_cell.angle_beta   90.00
_cell.angle_gamma   90.00
#
_symmetry.space_group_name_H-M   'P 1'
#
loop_
_entity.id
_entity.type
_entity.pdbx_description
1 polymer ?
#
loop_
_entity_poly.entity_id
_entity_poly.type
_entity_poly.pdbx_seq_one_letter_code
_entity_poly.pdbx_strand_id
1 'polypeptide(L)'
;MLLKIVLIFAIAAKGPAYCIGKRQKVVCFLDPKEGQGRGHFKEWYYDKRAGRCSQFVFGDADGSPDENRFKSESECNALCRGEVPGLCFEAVKPNTKTRNSKKWTYKSSSGQCVEIQWNGAVTVGKNIFDSRHDCEQKCKIPDLGPCGKSVTIQYYCRQTDDQWYFYDNKTDSCRLMEPYECPNGGGNAFPYFYRCNQRCGRFIKDKCKMPIQNMTTCATLEPRFGYNQDTKMCEEFLGCDDGGNSFPTAKQCWETCTKKSAKSLCGTSRH
;
A
#
# COMPACT_ATOMS: atom_id res chain seq x y z
N MET A 1 34.70 -0.19 -70.12
CA MET A 1 35.01 -0.23 -68.67
C MET A 1 33.92 0.54 -67.93
N LEU A 2 32.97 -0.17 -67.29
CA LEU A 2 31.93 0.43 -66.45
C LEU A 2 32.12 -0.12 -65.02
N LEU A 3 32.55 0.73 -64.08
CA LEU A 3 32.56 0.40 -62.66
C LEU A 3 31.11 0.43 -62.14
N LYS A 4 30.59 -0.72 -61.71
CA LYS A 4 29.36 -0.79 -60.92
C LYS A 4 29.70 -0.50 -59.46
N ILE A 5 29.34 0.68 -58.98
CA ILE A 5 29.39 1.03 -57.55
C ILE A 5 28.14 0.43 -56.90
N VAL A 6 28.32 -0.58 -56.05
CA VAL A 6 27.26 -1.17 -55.23
C VAL A 6 27.20 -0.41 -53.91
N LEU A 7 26.19 0.45 -53.74
CA LEU A 7 25.87 1.09 -52.47
C LEU A 7 25.07 0.12 -51.60
N ILE A 8 25.72 -0.46 -50.60
CA ILE A 8 25.07 -1.26 -49.56
C ILE A 8 24.51 -0.29 -48.51
N PHE A 9 23.21 -0.02 -48.57
CA PHE A 9 22.51 0.65 -47.48
C PHE A 9 22.38 -0.33 -46.30
N ALA A 10 23.20 -0.15 -45.27
CA ALA A 10 23.00 -0.82 -43.99
C ALA A 10 21.74 -0.24 -43.32
N ILE A 11 20.61 -0.96 -43.41
CA ILE A 11 19.41 -0.63 -42.66
C ILE A 11 19.65 -1.07 -41.22
N ALA A 12 19.93 -0.11 -40.33
CA ALA A 12 19.89 -0.35 -38.90
C ALA A 12 18.43 -0.65 -38.51
N ALA A 13 18.10 -1.93 -38.39
CA ALA A 13 16.82 -2.37 -37.86
C ALA A 13 16.74 -1.96 -36.38
N LYS A 14 16.19 -0.77 -36.11
CA LYS A 14 15.68 -0.42 -34.79
C LYS A 14 14.46 -1.30 -34.56
N GLY A 15 14.68 -2.46 -33.95
CA GLY A 15 13.60 -3.31 -33.47
C GLY A 15 12.65 -2.48 -32.60
N PRO A 16 11.33 -2.71 -32.68
CA PRO A 16 10.38 -1.96 -31.88
C PRO A 16 10.67 -2.18 -30.39
N ALA A 17 10.79 -1.07 -29.65
CA ALA A 17 11.01 -1.02 -28.19
C ALA A 17 9.81 -1.56 -27.36
N TYR A 18 9.06 -2.50 -27.92
CA TYR A 18 7.80 -2.98 -27.38
C TYR A 18 7.94 -4.25 -26.51
N CYS A 19 9.09 -4.92 -26.53
CA CYS A 19 9.32 -6.15 -25.76
C CYS A 19 9.95 -5.94 -24.36
N ILE A 20 10.36 -4.71 -24.01
CA ILE A 20 10.99 -4.42 -22.71
C ILE A 20 9.94 -4.31 -21.59
N GLY A 21 8.71 -3.87 -21.90
CA GLY A 21 7.68 -3.58 -20.88
C GLY A 21 6.99 -4.79 -20.22
N LYS A 22 7.00 -5.98 -20.83
CA LYS A 22 6.32 -7.17 -20.26
C LYS A 22 7.21 -7.97 -19.30
N ARG A 23 8.52 -8.05 -19.57
CA ARG A 23 9.48 -8.80 -18.75
C ARG A 23 9.68 -8.14 -17.39
N GLN A 24 9.65 -6.80 -17.37
CA GLN A 24 9.92 -5.99 -16.20
C GLN A 24 8.81 -6.04 -15.13
N LYS A 25 7.54 -6.30 -15.47
CA LYS A 25 6.46 -6.41 -14.45
C LYS A 25 6.45 -7.75 -13.68
N VAL A 26 7.12 -8.79 -14.17
CA VAL A 26 7.13 -10.11 -13.53
C VAL A 26 7.82 -10.06 -12.16
N VAL A 27 8.86 -9.22 -12.02
CA VAL A 27 9.63 -9.08 -10.77
C VAL A 27 8.74 -8.68 -9.59
N CYS A 28 7.66 -7.92 -9.84
CA CYS A 28 6.69 -7.51 -8.84
C CYS A 28 5.87 -8.68 -8.25
N PHE A 29 5.93 -9.87 -8.83
CA PHE A 29 5.25 -11.07 -8.31
C PHE A 29 6.19 -12.04 -7.61
N LEU A 30 7.50 -11.81 -7.64
CA LEU A 30 8.50 -12.64 -6.98
C LEU A 30 8.62 -12.24 -5.50
N ASP A 31 8.93 -13.20 -4.63
CA ASP A 31 9.36 -12.89 -3.27
C ASP A 31 10.80 -12.35 -3.28
N PRO A 32 11.19 -11.44 -2.37
CA PRO A 32 12.56 -10.96 -2.29
C PRO A 32 13.49 -12.11 -1.88
N LYS A 33 14.71 -12.13 -2.40
CA LYS A 33 15.73 -13.12 -2.03
C LYS A 33 16.54 -12.59 -0.85
N GLU A 34 16.59 -13.32 0.25
CA GLU A 34 17.42 -12.97 1.42
C GLU A 34 18.93 -12.99 1.11
N GLY A 35 19.35 -13.69 0.06
CA GLY A 35 20.76 -13.90 -0.26
C GLY A 35 21.42 -14.90 0.71
N GLN A 36 22.58 -15.44 0.33
CA GLN A 36 23.37 -16.35 1.20
C GLN A 36 24.52 -15.63 1.93
N GLY A 37 24.75 -14.36 1.61
CA GLY A 37 25.82 -13.56 2.20
C GLY A 37 25.48 -13.04 3.61
N ARG A 38 26.48 -12.45 4.27
CA ARG A 38 26.34 -11.78 5.58
C ARG A 38 26.22 -10.25 5.46
N GLY A 39 25.90 -9.75 4.26
CA GLY A 39 25.69 -8.33 4.01
C GLY A 39 24.38 -7.83 4.61
N HIS A 40 24.28 -6.52 4.80
CA HIS A 40 23.08 -5.84 5.30
C HIS A 40 22.73 -4.67 4.37
N PHE A 41 22.21 -4.99 3.19
CA PHE A 41 21.84 -3.99 2.18
C PHE A 41 20.35 -3.68 2.28
N LYS A 42 20.01 -2.57 2.94
CA LYS A 42 18.62 -2.12 3.11
C LYS A 42 18.12 -1.45 1.83
N GLU A 43 17.43 -2.23 1.00
CA GLU A 43 16.90 -1.81 -0.31
C GLU A 43 15.39 -2.03 -0.37
N TRP A 44 14.77 -1.76 -1.52
CA TRP A 44 13.32 -1.80 -1.70
C TRP A 44 12.89 -3.03 -2.48
N TYR A 45 11.72 -3.57 -2.16
CA TYR A 45 11.04 -4.60 -2.96
C TYR A 45 9.53 -4.33 -2.95
N TYR A 46 8.83 -4.89 -3.92
CA TYR A 46 7.37 -4.86 -3.92
C TYR A 46 6.80 -6.02 -3.11
N ASP A 47 6.18 -5.72 -1.97
CA ASP A 47 5.43 -6.68 -1.19
C ASP A 47 4.04 -6.86 -1.80
N LYS A 48 3.85 -7.92 -2.60
CA LYS A 48 2.54 -8.25 -3.19
C LYS A 48 1.47 -8.58 -2.15
N ARG A 49 1.85 -8.98 -0.93
CA ARG A 49 0.89 -9.26 0.15
C ARG A 49 0.36 -7.96 0.74
N ALA A 50 1.23 -6.97 0.97
CA ALA A 50 0.85 -5.65 1.48
C ALA A 50 0.41 -4.65 0.38
N GLY A 51 0.71 -4.94 -0.89
CA GLY A 51 0.42 -4.05 -2.01
C GLY A 51 1.16 -2.73 -1.98
N ARG A 52 2.39 -2.74 -1.47
CA ARG A 52 3.24 -1.56 -1.36
C ARG A 52 4.71 -1.93 -1.54
N CYS A 53 5.50 -0.93 -1.92
CA CYS A 53 6.95 -1.04 -1.84
C CYS A 53 7.38 -0.94 -0.38
N SER A 54 8.16 -1.92 0.06
CA SER A 54 8.66 -2.01 1.44
C SER A 54 10.18 -2.17 1.39
N GLN A 55 10.83 -1.82 2.50
CA GLN A 55 12.25 -2.09 2.64
C GLN A 55 12.47 -3.55 2.97
N PHE A 56 13.64 -4.06 2.60
CA PHE A 56 14.13 -5.39 2.91
C PHE A 56 15.64 -5.36 3.09
N VAL A 57 16.18 -6.28 3.88
CA VAL A 57 17.63 -6.41 4.09
C VAL A 57 18.14 -7.57 3.25
N PHE A 58 18.89 -7.25 2.20
CA PHE A 58 19.50 -8.23 1.31
C PHE A 58 20.91 -8.62 1.81
N GLY A 59 21.25 -9.90 1.70
CA GLY A 59 22.51 -10.48 2.16
C GLY A 59 23.72 -10.19 1.25
N ASP A 60 23.50 -9.63 0.06
CA ASP A 60 24.50 -9.41 -0.98
C ASP A 60 24.38 -8.01 -1.61
N ALA A 61 25.49 -7.49 -2.13
CA ALA A 61 25.57 -6.12 -2.64
C ALA A 61 24.89 -5.95 -4.01
N ASP A 62 24.96 -6.99 -4.84
CA ASP A 62 24.59 -6.94 -6.25
C ASP A 62 23.33 -7.76 -6.50
N GLY A 63 22.23 -7.07 -6.82
CA GLY A 63 21.00 -7.70 -7.31
C GLY A 63 21.01 -7.82 -8.83
N SER A 64 20.32 -8.83 -9.36
CA SER A 64 20.08 -8.90 -10.81
C SER A 64 18.86 -8.06 -11.22
N PRO A 65 18.79 -7.57 -12.48
CA PRO A 65 17.62 -6.82 -12.96
C PRO A 65 16.30 -7.61 -12.96
N ASP A 66 16.36 -8.94 -12.84
CA ASP A 66 15.20 -9.83 -12.82
C ASP A 66 14.72 -10.14 -11.38
N GLU A 67 15.30 -9.51 -10.37
CA GLU A 67 14.92 -9.67 -8.96
C GLU A 67 13.93 -8.62 -8.50
N ASN A 68 13.11 -8.97 -7.50
CA ASN A 68 12.28 -8.03 -6.79
C ASN A 68 13.14 -7.22 -5.81
N ARG A 69 13.97 -6.33 -6.36
CA ARG A 69 14.95 -5.52 -5.63
C ARG A 69 15.19 -4.21 -6.39
N PHE A 70 15.05 -3.09 -5.68
CA PHE A 70 15.09 -1.74 -6.22
C PHE A 70 15.95 -0.84 -5.34
N LYS A 71 16.68 0.10 -5.95
CA LYS A 71 17.55 1.01 -5.21
C LYS A 71 16.77 2.14 -4.52
N SER A 72 15.53 2.39 -4.94
CA SER A 72 14.66 3.39 -4.33
C SER A 72 13.19 2.99 -4.29
N GLU A 73 12.43 3.58 -3.36
CA GLU A 73 10.98 3.43 -3.28
C GLU A 73 10.29 3.90 -4.56
N SER A 74 10.78 5.01 -5.13
CA SER A 74 10.25 5.61 -6.36
C SER A 74 10.35 4.65 -7.55
N GLU A 75 11.51 4.02 -7.72
CA GLU A 75 11.74 3.01 -8.77
C GLU A 75 10.79 1.81 -8.61
N CYS A 76 10.68 1.28 -7.40
CA CYS A 76 9.77 0.19 -7.08
C CYS A 76 8.30 0.56 -7.39
N ASN A 77 7.86 1.73 -6.93
CA ASN A 77 6.48 2.19 -7.12
C ASN A 77 6.19 2.44 -8.61
N ALA A 78 7.12 3.04 -9.35
CA ALA A 78 6.97 3.30 -10.78
C ALA A 78 6.78 2.00 -11.58
N LEU A 79 7.51 0.94 -11.22
CA LEU A 79 7.42 -0.35 -11.91
C LEU A 79 6.20 -1.17 -11.46
N CYS A 80 6.02 -1.33 -10.15
CA CYS A 80 5.08 -2.29 -9.58
C CYS A 80 3.71 -1.70 -9.22
N ARG A 81 3.57 -0.37 -9.25
CA ARG A 81 2.32 0.36 -8.99
C ARG A 81 2.03 1.39 -10.07
N GLY A 82 2.33 1.05 -11.33
CA GLY A 82 2.20 1.97 -12.47
C GLY A 82 0.78 2.52 -12.73
N GLU A 83 -0.26 1.94 -12.14
CA GLU A 83 -1.63 2.49 -12.16
C GLU A 83 -1.78 3.74 -11.27
N VAL A 84 -0.87 3.94 -10.32
CA VAL A 84 -0.86 5.08 -9.40
C VAL A 84 0.14 6.12 -9.92
N PRO A 85 -0.27 7.38 -10.14
CA PRO A 85 0.63 8.42 -10.59
C PRO A 85 1.85 8.57 -9.67
N GLY A 86 3.05 8.67 -10.24
CA GLY A 86 4.31 8.78 -9.47
C GLY A 86 4.31 9.93 -8.44
N LEU A 87 3.65 11.04 -8.76
CA LEU A 87 3.47 12.18 -7.85
C LEU A 87 2.84 11.76 -6.51
N CYS A 88 2.01 10.72 -6.47
CA CYS A 88 1.33 10.27 -5.25
C CYS A 88 2.31 9.66 -4.23
N PHE A 89 3.54 9.36 -4.65
CA PHE A 89 4.61 8.85 -3.79
C PHE A 89 5.62 9.93 -3.38
N GLU A 90 5.46 11.17 -3.86
CA GLU A 90 6.34 12.26 -3.46
C GLU A 90 6.07 12.67 -2.01
N ALA A 91 7.14 12.75 -1.22
CA ALA A 91 7.08 13.26 0.14
C ALA A 91 6.79 14.76 0.14
N VAL A 92 5.77 15.17 0.88
CA VAL A 92 5.47 16.60 1.12
C VAL A 92 6.13 17.04 2.41
N LYS A 93 6.86 18.17 2.37
CA LYS A 93 7.38 18.85 3.56
C LYS A 93 6.45 20.01 3.91
N PRO A 94 5.55 19.88 4.91
CA PRO A 94 4.67 20.96 5.30
C PRO A 94 5.48 22.13 5.87
N ASN A 95 5.05 23.37 5.62
CA ASN A 95 5.65 24.55 6.23
C ASN A 95 4.89 24.91 7.51
N THR A 96 5.59 25.18 8.60
CA THR A 96 5.02 25.52 9.91
C THR A 96 4.84 27.02 10.15
N LYS A 97 5.19 27.89 9.19
CA LYS A 97 5.06 29.37 9.33
C LYS A 97 3.76 29.93 8.73
N THR A 98 3.50 31.23 8.98
CA THR A 98 2.19 31.91 8.96
C THR A 98 1.54 32.13 7.58
N ARG A 99 0.19 32.11 7.57
CA ARG A 99 -0.79 32.20 6.45
C ARG A 99 -0.97 30.95 5.57
N ASN A 100 -1.21 29.81 6.21
CA ASN A 100 -1.46 28.53 5.55
C ASN A 100 -2.84 28.43 4.88
N SER A 101 -2.83 27.99 3.62
CA SER A 101 -4.03 27.44 2.98
C SER A 101 -4.17 25.97 3.36
N LYS A 102 -5.39 25.52 3.64
CA LYS A 102 -5.68 24.09 3.80
C LYS A 102 -5.56 23.39 2.45
N LYS A 103 -4.73 22.37 2.37
CA LYS A 103 -4.55 21.50 1.21
C LYS A 103 -4.61 20.05 1.65
N TRP A 104 -4.67 19.14 0.68
CA TRP A 104 -4.68 17.70 0.91
C TRP A 104 -3.42 17.07 0.33
N THR A 105 -2.91 16.02 0.97
CA THR A 105 -1.81 15.21 0.45
C THR A 105 -2.13 13.74 0.59
N TYR A 106 -1.66 12.93 -0.34
CA TYR A 106 -1.80 11.49 -0.28
C TYR A 106 -0.65 10.86 0.51
N LYS A 107 -0.97 10.17 1.59
CA LYS A 107 -0.04 9.32 2.34
C LYS A 107 -0.17 7.88 1.87
N SER A 108 0.73 7.46 0.99
CA SER A 108 0.75 6.09 0.44
C SER A 108 0.89 5.02 1.52
N SER A 109 1.67 5.28 2.57
CA SER A 109 1.89 4.36 3.70
C SER A 109 0.59 3.95 4.39
N SER A 110 -0.36 4.87 4.51
CA SER A 110 -1.68 4.66 5.12
C SER A 110 -2.83 4.77 4.13
N GLY A 111 -2.57 4.74 2.82
CA GLY A 111 -3.60 4.84 1.78
C GLY A 111 -4.62 6.00 1.93
N GLN A 112 -4.28 7.09 2.64
CA GLN A 112 -5.22 8.14 3.03
C GLN A 112 -4.83 9.49 2.44
N CYS A 113 -5.86 10.26 2.07
CA CYS A 113 -5.73 11.69 1.84
C CYS A 113 -5.88 12.43 3.17
N VAL A 114 -4.86 13.16 3.60
CA VAL A 114 -4.84 13.91 4.86
C VAL A 114 -4.70 15.40 4.61
N GLU A 115 -5.36 16.21 5.45
CA GLU A 115 -5.24 17.66 5.40
C GLU A 115 -3.85 18.10 5.90
N ILE A 116 -3.26 19.07 5.20
CA ILE A 116 -2.01 19.72 5.55
C ILE A 116 -2.16 21.24 5.47
N GLN A 117 -1.31 21.91 6.25
CA GLN A 117 -1.11 23.35 6.16
C GLN A 117 -0.02 23.63 5.11
N TRP A 118 -0.34 24.47 4.12
CA TRP A 118 0.54 24.69 2.97
C TRP A 118 0.67 26.17 2.60
N ASN A 119 1.93 26.60 2.40
CA ASN A 119 2.33 27.95 2.00
C ASN A 119 3.15 28.00 0.70
N GLY A 120 3.44 26.87 0.08
CA GLY A 120 4.27 26.85 -1.13
C GLY A 120 3.51 27.31 -2.36
N ALA A 121 4.19 28.01 -3.28
CA ALA A 121 3.58 28.52 -4.51
C ALA A 121 3.29 27.42 -5.55
N VAL A 122 4.03 26.30 -5.52
CA VAL A 122 3.93 25.24 -6.54
C VAL A 122 3.14 24.06 -6.01
N THR A 123 1.93 23.87 -6.54
CA THR A 123 1.06 22.70 -6.27
C THR A 123 0.90 21.82 -7.51
N VAL A 124 1.11 22.36 -8.71
CA VAL A 124 0.91 21.64 -9.98
C VAL A 124 1.90 20.49 -10.10
N GLY A 125 1.39 19.29 -10.40
CA GLY A 125 2.20 18.09 -10.58
C GLY A 125 2.79 17.53 -9.28
N LYS A 126 2.38 18.04 -8.12
CA LYS A 126 2.84 17.58 -6.80
C LYS A 126 1.77 16.80 -6.06
N ASN A 127 2.19 16.10 -4.99
CA ASN A 127 1.31 15.40 -4.05
C ASN A 127 0.51 16.37 -3.14
N ILE A 128 -0.03 17.44 -3.72
CA ILE A 128 -0.67 18.55 -3.03
C ILE A 128 -1.92 18.92 -3.82
N PHE A 129 -3.07 18.80 -3.18
CA PHE A 129 -4.38 18.89 -3.81
C PHE A 129 -5.23 19.96 -3.13
N ASP A 130 -6.07 20.62 -3.91
CA ASP A 130 -6.98 21.66 -3.42
C ASP A 130 -8.16 21.06 -2.66
N SER A 131 -8.61 19.86 -3.06
CA SER A 131 -9.69 19.15 -2.40
C SER A 131 -9.31 17.72 -2.03
N ARG A 132 -10.00 17.20 -1.01
CA ARG A 132 -9.94 15.78 -0.65
C ARG A 132 -10.34 14.89 -1.83
N HIS A 133 -11.37 15.31 -2.56
CA HIS A 133 -11.91 14.56 -3.68
C HIS A 133 -10.85 14.37 -4.78
N ASP A 134 -10.13 15.42 -5.14
CA ASP A 134 -9.07 15.34 -6.17
C ASP A 134 -7.92 14.42 -5.74
N CYS A 135 -7.53 14.49 -4.47
CA CYS A 135 -6.55 13.57 -3.90
C CYS A 135 -7.03 12.12 -3.96
N GLU A 136 -8.30 11.88 -3.61
CA GLU A 136 -8.88 10.54 -3.60
C GLU A 136 -9.00 9.96 -5.02
N GLN A 137 -9.49 10.75 -5.98
CA GLN A 137 -9.59 10.34 -7.39
C GLN A 137 -8.23 10.08 -8.03
N LYS A 138 -7.24 10.95 -7.78
CA LYS A 138 -5.95 10.85 -8.44
C LYS A 138 -5.01 9.82 -7.82
N CYS A 139 -5.08 9.63 -6.50
CA CYS A 139 -4.13 8.78 -5.78
C CYS A 139 -4.80 7.63 -5.04
N LYS A 140 -5.79 7.88 -4.18
CA LYS A 140 -6.37 6.83 -3.32
C LYS A 140 -7.04 5.72 -4.13
N ILE A 141 -7.93 6.08 -5.05
CA ILE A 141 -8.74 5.11 -5.80
C ILE A 141 -7.89 4.21 -6.70
N PRO A 142 -6.97 4.72 -7.54
CA PRO A 142 -6.06 3.87 -8.30
C PRO A 142 -5.22 2.95 -7.41
N ASP A 143 -4.83 3.43 -6.23
CA ASP A 143 -3.98 2.68 -5.33
C ASP A 143 -4.68 1.56 -4.57
N LEU A 144 -6.02 1.55 -4.50
CA LEU A 144 -6.79 0.43 -3.95
C LEU A 144 -6.44 -0.89 -4.63
N GLY A 145 -6.10 -0.85 -5.92
CA GLY A 145 -5.75 -2.04 -6.70
C GLY A 145 -6.84 -3.13 -6.57
N PRO A 146 -6.49 -4.38 -6.20
CA PRO A 146 -7.47 -5.43 -5.99
C PRO A 146 -8.56 -5.08 -4.96
N CYS A 147 -8.22 -4.34 -3.89
CA CYS A 147 -9.17 -3.97 -2.83
C CYS A 147 -10.30 -3.07 -3.36
N GLY A 148 -10.08 -2.36 -4.47
CA GLY A 148 -11.09 -1.50 -5.09
C GLY A 148 -12.04 -2.26 -6.03
N LYS A 149 -11.79 -3.54 -6.29
CA LYS A 149 -12.61 -4.33 -7.22
C LYS A 149 -13.79 -4.97 -6.53
N SER A 150 -14.94 -4.98 -7.19
CA SER A 150 -16.11 -5.72 -6.74
C SER A 150 -15.87 -7.24 -6.83
N VAL A 151 -16.62 -7.97 -6.03
CA VAL A 151 -16.80 -9.43 -6.17
C VAL A 151 -17.99 -9.72 -7.10
N THR A 152 -18.14 -10.97 -7.53
CA THR A 152 -19.27 -11.37 -8.39
C THR A 152 -20.46 -11.74 -7.53
N ILE A 153 -21.67 -11.28 -7.89
CA ILE A 153 -22.91 -11.67 -7.21
C ILE A 153 -23.62 -12.74 -8.05
N GLN A 154 -23.76 -13.94 -7.52
CA GLN A 154 -24.40 -15.07 -8.20
C GLN A 154 -25.18 -15.94 -7.20
N TYR A 155 -26.20 -16.66 -7.68
CA TYR A 155 -27.02 -17.52 -6.82
C TYR A 155 -26.24 -18.72 -6.28
N TYR A 156 -25.29 -19.24 -7.04
CA TYR A 156 -24.35 -20.28 -6.61
C TYR A 156 -22.94 -19.90 -7.07
N CYS A 157 -22.00 -19.86 -6.13
CA CYS A 157 -20.59 -19.82 -6.47
C CYS A 157 -20.15 -21.19 -7.02
N ARG A 158 -19.16 -21.21 -7.92
CA ARG A 158 -18.50 -22.48 -8.29
C ARG A 158 -17.99 -23.12 -6.99
N GLN A 159 -18.53 -24.28 -6.65
CA GLN A 159 -18.38 -24.87 -5.32
C GLN A 159 -16.91 -25.01 -4.93
N THR A 160 -16.55 -24.32 -3.86
CA THR A 160 -15.34 -24.54 -3.07
C THR A 160 -15.81 -24.55 -1.61
N ASP A 161 -15.30 -25.44 -0.78
CA ASP A 161 -15.56 -25.43 0.67
C ASP A 161 -14.84 -24.26 1.39
N ASP A 162 -14.13 -23.43 0.63
CA ASP A 162 -13.32 -22.33 1.14
C ASP A 162 -14.18 -21.12 1.54
N GLN A 163 -13.92 -20.61 2.74
CA GLN A 163 -14.38 -19.31 3.18
C GLN A 163 -13.52 -18.21 2.55
N TRP A 164 -14.17 -17.22 1.95
CA TRP A 164 -13.48 -16.08 1.33
C TRP A 164 -13.78 -14.80 2.09
N TYR A 165 -12.77 -13.96 2.25
CA TYR A 165 -12.86 -12.63 2.81
C TYR A 165 -12.59 -11.61 1.71
N PHE A 166 -13.22 -10.44 1.79
CA PHE A 166 -12.91 -9.34 0.87
C PHE A 166 -12.95 -8.00 1.57
N TYR A 167 -12.31 -7.02 0.94
CA TYR A 167 -12.43 -5.64 1.37
C TYR A 167 -13.74 -5.05 0.84
N ASP A 168 -14.64 -4.71 1.75
CA ASP A 168 -15.88 -4.03 1.45
C ASP A 168 -15.69 -2.51 1.62
N ASN A 169 -15.73 -1.79 0.50
CA ASN A 169 -15.60 -0.34 0.49
C ASN A 169 -16.78 0.38 1.18
N LYS A 170 -17.96 -0.26 1.31
CA LYS A 170 -19.11 0.34 2.00
C LYS A 170 -18.90 0.38 3.50
N THR A 171 -18.39 -0.71 4.07
CA THR A 171 -18.09 -0.81 5.50
C THR A 171 -16.68 -0.35 5.85
N ASP A 172 -15.83 -0.12 4.84
CA ASP A 172 -14.41 0.24 4.98
C ASP A 172 -13.67 -0.80 5.82
N SER A 173 -13.92 -2.09 5.55
CA SER A 173 -13.39 -3.21 6.34
C SER A 173 -13.24 -4.48 5.53
N CYS A 174 -12.32 -5.35 5.95
CA CYS A 174 -12.33 -6.74 5.52
C CYS A 174 -13.47 -7.49 6.20
N ARG A 175 -14.27 -8.26 5.46
CA ARG A 175 -15.33 -9.12 6.01
C ARG A 175 -15.45 -10.43 5.24
N LEU A 176 -16.13 -11.39 5.85
CA LEU A 176 -16.49 -12.65 5.20
C LEU A 176 -17.44 -12.36 4.02
N MET A 177 -17.26 -13.10 2.93
CA MET A 177 -18.16 -13.08 1.78
C MET A 177 -19.45 -13.82 2.13
N GLU A 178 -20.58 -13.23 1.76
CA GLU A 178 -21.89 -13.87 1.88
C GLU A 178 -22.04 -15.02 0.87
N PRO A 179 -22.98 -15.96 1.05
CA PRO A 179 -23.12 -17.14 0.18
C PRO A 179 -23.30 -16.86 -1.32
N TYR A 180 -23.82 -15.68 -1.67
CA TYR A 180 -24.02 -15.22 -3.06
C TYR A 180 -22.91 -14.28 -3.56
N GLU A 181 -21.92 -13.96 -2.72
CA GLU A 181 -20.72 -13.20 -3.09
C GLU A 181 -19.62 -14.19 -3.46
N CYS A 182 -19.17 -14.16 -4.71
CA CYS A 182 -18.25 -15.14 -5.28
C CYS A 182 -16.92 -14.51 -5.71
N PRO A 183 -15.78 -15.21 -5.50
CA PRO A 183 -14.50 -14.82 -6.09
C PRO A 183 -14.58 -14.72 -7.61
N ASN A 184 -13.98 -13.68 -8.19
CA ASN A 184 -14.05 -13.41 -9.63
C ASN A 184 -12.67 -13.27 -10.30
N GLY A 185 -11.60 -13.65 -9.61
CA GLY A 185 -10.23 -13.47 -10.10
C GLY A 185 -9.72 -12.02 -10.08
N GLY A 186 -10.51 -11.06 -9.60
CA GLY A 186 -10.10 -9.66 -9.47
C GLY A 186 -9.01 -9.43 -8.42
N GLY A 187 -8.85 -10.38 -7.48
CA GLY A 187 -7.88 -10.34 -6.39
C GLY A 187 -8.38 -9.67 -5.10
N ASN A 188 -9.66 -9.28 -5.03
CA ASN A 188 -10.29 -8.83 -3.78
C ASN A 188 -10.81 -9.99 -2.91
N ALA A 189 -10.72 -11.23 -3.38
CA ALA A 189 -11.10 -12.39 -2.59
C ALA A 189 -9.84 -13.01 -1.96
N PHE A 190 -9.81 -13.10 -0.64
CA PHE A 190 -8.71 -13.58 0.17
C PHE A 190 -9.12 -14.82 0.97
N PRO A 191 -8.27 -15.85 1.06
CA PRO A 191 -8.61 -17.08 1.79
C PRO A 191 -8.63 -16.91 3.33
N TYR A 192 -8.09 -15.80 3.85
CA TYR A 192 -8.03 -15.55 5.29
C TYR A 192 -8.28 -14.09 5.61
N PHE A 193 -8.95 -13.85 6.73
CA PHE A 193 -9.20 -12.51 7.27
C PHE A 193 -7.91 -11.69 7.43
N TYR A 194 -6.84 -12.31 7.96
CA TYR A 194 -5.52 -11.68 8.08
C TYR A 194 -4.94 -11.30 6.70
N ARG A 195 -5.10 -12.11 5.65
CA ARG A 195 -4.58 -11.79 4.31
C ARG A 195 -5.30 -10.59 3.69
N CYS A 196 -6.61 -10.48 3.90
CA CYS A 196 -7.34 -9.29 3.50
C CYS A 196 -6.83 -8.04 4.23
N ASN A 197 -6.69 -8.09 5.56
CA ASN A 197 -6.20 -6.95 6.34
C ASN A 197 -4.74 -6.60 6.03
N GLN A 198 -3.88 -7.59 5.77
CA GLN A 198 -2.51 -7.36 5.32
C GLN A 198 -2.46 -6.60 3.99
N ARG A 199 -3.36 -6.91 3.03
CA ARG A 199 -3.39 -6.27 1.71
C ARG A 199 -4.14 -4.94 1.68
N CYS A 200 -5.28 -4.88 2.35
CA CYS A 200 -6.25 -3.78 2.24
C CYS A 200 -6.34 -2.94 3.51
N GLY A 201 -5.76 -3.40 4.62
CA GLY A 201 -5.87 -2.75 5.92
C GLY A 201 -5.31 -1.33 5.96
N ARG A 202 -4.29 -1.02 5.14
CA ARG A 202 -3.79 0.34 5.03
C ARG A 202 -4.86 1.34 4.56
N PHE A 203 -5.91 0.92 3.86
CA PHE A 203 -6.99 1.81 3.39
C PHE A 203 -8.09 2.03 4.41
N ILE A 204 -8.19 1.16 5.42
CA ILE A 204 -9.21 1.21 6.46
C ILE A 204 -8.98 2.46 7.34
N LYS A 205 -10.01 3.29 7.47
CA LYS A 205 -9.96 4.52 8.28
C LYS A 205 -9.99 4.20 9.76
N ASP A 206 -10.90 3.33 10.19
CA ASP A 206 -11.05 2.93 11.59
C ASP A 206 -10.11 1.76 11.91
N LYS A 207 -8.82 2.09 12.03
CA LYS A 207 -7.75 1.12 12.28
C LYS A 207 -7.95 0.34 13.58
N CYS A 208 -8.71 0.90 14.53
CA CYS A 208 -9.01 0.29 15.82
C CYS A 208 -10.01 -0.88 15.72
N LYS A 209 -10.63 -1.09 14.55
CA LYS A 209 -11.47 -2.26 14.24
C LYS A 209 -10.71 -3.36 13.51
N MET A 210 -9.47 -3.08 13.11
CA MET A 210 -8.65 -4.10 12.47
C MET A 210 -8.00 -5.00 13.52
N PRO A 211 -7.81 -6.30 13.23
CA PRO A 211 -6.95 -7.15 14.05
C PRO A 211 -5.52 -6.59 14.11
N ILE A 212 -4.83 -6.83 15.22
CA ILE A 212 -3.38 -6.58 15.31
C ILE A 212 -2.69 -7.45 14.24
N GLN A 213 -1.92 -6.82 13.35
CA GLN A 213 -1.25 -7.51 12.26
C GLN A 213 0.20 -7.80 12.65
N ASN A 214 0.53 -9.07 12.91
CA ASN A 214 1.93 -9.48 12.99
C ASN A 214 2.49 -9.58 11.56
N MET A 215 3.09 -8.50 11.07
CA MET A 215 3.62 -8.41 9.71
C MET A 215 5.04 -8.98 9.68
N THR A 216 5.22 -10.17 9.10
CA THR A 216 6.54 -10.77 8.88
C THR A 216 7.36 -10.08 7.79
N THR A 217 6.79 -9.10 7.08
CA THR A 217 7.41 -8.47 5.91
C THR A 217 8.12 -7.14 6.21
N CYS A 218 8.24 -6.78 7.49
CA CYS A 218 8.97 -5.59 7.93
C CYS A 218 10.49 -5.79 7.80
N ALA A 219 11.21 -4.86 7.16
CA ALA A 219 12.69 -4.86 7.16
C ALA A 219 13.30 -4.79 8.57
N THR A 220 12.59 -4.15 9.49
CA THR A 220 13.02 -3.96 10.87
C THR A 220 11.79 -4.08 11.73
N LEU A 221 11.82 -5.01 12.68
CA LEU A 221 10.78 -5.16 13.69
C LEU A 221 11.09 -4.23 14.86
N GLU A 222 10.10 -3.46 15.25
CA GLU A 222 10.12 -2.52 16.36
C GLU A 222 8.96 -2.85 17.31
N PRO A 223 9.05 -2.51 18.61
CA PRO A 223 7.90 -2.52 19.49
C PRO A 223 6.80 -1.57 18.98
N ARG A 224 5.59 -2.10 18.82
CA ARG A 224 4.39 -1.40 18.34
C ARG A 224 3.23 -1.74 19.26
N PHE A 225 2.18 -0.93 19.21
CA PHE A 225 0.95 -1.14 19.96
C PHE A 225 -0.23 -1.24 19.01
N GLY A 226 -1.13 -2.18 19.24
CA GLY A 226 -2.37 -2.32 18.48
C GLY A 226 -3.57 -2.45 19.43
N TYR A 227 -4.72 -1.89 19.06
CA TYR A 227 -5.93 -2.01 19.87
C TYR A 227 -6.61 -3.35 19.62
N ASN A 228 -6.66 -4.18 20.64
CA ASN A 228 -7.37 -5.45 20.63
C ASN A 228 -8.84 -5.22 21.04
N GLN A 229 -9.75 -5.55 20.14
CA GLN A 229 -11.19 -5.36 20.37
C GLN A 229 -11.79 -6.36 21.35
N ASP A 230 -11.16 -7.52 21.56
CA ASP A 230 -11.67 -8.56 22.43
C ASP A 230 -11.31 -8.25 23.88
N THR A 231 -10.05 -7.88 24.12
CA THR A 231 -9.57 -7.48 25.46
C THR A 231 -9.90 -6.03 25.79
N LYS A 232 -10.25 -5.21 24.79
CA LYS A 232 -10.42 -3.75 24.88
C LYS A 232 -9.14 -3.02 25.29
N MET A 233 -7.97 -3.62 25.02
CA MET A 233 -6.66 -3.11 25.42
C MET A 233 -5.79 -2.71 24.23
N CYS A 234 -4.90 -1.74 24.43
CA CYS A 234 -3.75 -1.55 23.54
C CYS A 234 -2.62 -2.50 23.95
N GLU A 235 -2.34 -3.47 23.09
CA GLU A 235 -1.39 -4.56 23.33
C GLU A 235 -0.10 -4.33 22.54
N GLU A 236 1.03 -4.65 23.15
CA GLU A 236 2.34 -4.56 22.51
C GLU A 236 2.57 -5.76 21.58
N PHE A 237 3.17 -5.52 20.42
CA PHE A 237 3.63 -6.55 19.49
C PHE A 237 4.89 -6.08 18.75
N LEU A 238 5.67 -7.02 18.22
CA LEU A 238 6.78 -6.70 17.32
C LEU A 238 6.26 -6.54 15.90
N GLY A 239 6.50 -5.38 15.29
CA GLY A 239 6.01 -5.06 13.95
C GLY A 239 6.66 -3.81 13.38
N CYS A 240 6.00 -3.18 12.42
CA CYS A 240 6.43 -1.90 11.86
C CYS A 240 5.21 -1.02 11.55
N ASP A 241 5.45 0.19 11.02
CA ASP A 241 4.35 0.99 10.47
C ASP A 241 3.82 0.34 9.17
N ASP A 242 2.68 -0.31 9.30
CA ASP A 242 1.92 -0.96 8.23
C ASP A 242 0.78 -0.08 7.71
N GLY A 243 0.61 1.12 8.26
CA GLY A 243 -0.52 1.99 7.95
C GLY A 243 -1.85 1.52 8.54
N GLY A 244 -1.89 0.49 9.38
CA GLY A 244 -3.08 -0.12 10.00
C GLY A 244 -3.11 0.00 11.52
N ASN A 245 -3.55 -1.04 12.22
CA ASN A 245 -3.62 -1.12 13.70
C ASN A 245 -2.23 -1.31 14.33
N SER A 246 -1.37 -0.32 14.11
CA SER A 246 0.02 -0.31 14.52
C SER A 246 0.39 1.11 14.91
N PHE A 247 0.62 1.33 16.19
CA PHE A 247 0.97 2.62 16.78
C PHE A 247 2.37 2.56 17.40
N PRO A 248 3.17 3.64 17.31
CA PRO A 248 4.52 3.67 17.88
C PRO A 248 4.53 3.69 19.42
N THR A 249 3.42 4.08 20.06
CA THR A 249 3.33 4.13 21.53
C THR A 249 1.95 3.71 22.02
N ALA A 250 1.89 3.14 23.22
CA ALA A 250 0.63 2.80 23.90
C ALA A 250 -0.27 4.03 24.02
N LYS A 251 0.29 5.18 24.39
CA LYS A 251 -0.44 6.46 24.51
C LYS A 251 -1.17 6.81 23.20
N GLN A 252 -0.48 6.74 22.06
CA GLN A 252 -1.09 7.06 20.77
C GLN A 252 -2.18 6.05 20.39
N CYS A 253 -1.99 4.77 20.68
CA CYS A 253 -3.01 3.74 20.48
C CYS A 253 -4.28 4.07 21.27
N TRP A 254 -4.14 4.29 22.58
CA TRP A 254 -5.26 4.61 23.47
C TRP A 254 -5.97 5.88 23.03
N GLU A 255 -5.22 6.96 22.81
CA GLU A 255 -5.77 8.23 22.33
C GLU A 255 -6.46 8.11 20.96
N THR A 256 -6.12 7.15 20.12
CA THR A 256 -6.80 6.96 18.83
C THR A 256 -8.06 6.11 19.01
N CYS A 257 -7.97 5.04 19.79
CA CYS A 257 -8.97 3.98 19.80
C CYS A 257 -10.02 4.09 20.90
N THR A 258 -9.81 4.88 21.96
CA THR A 258 -10.80 5.01 23.07
C THR A 258 -11.46 6.38 23.16
N LYS A 259 -11.10 7.34 22.31
CA LYS A 259 -11.74 8.68 22.31
C LYS A 259 -13.25 8.66 22.05
N LYS A 260 -13.81 7.60 21.46
CA LYS A 260 -15.27 7.43 21.33
C LYS A 260 -15.95 7.00 22.64
N SER A 261 -15.24 6.41 23.59
CA SER A 261 -15.79 5.96 24.88
C SER A 261 -15.81 7.07 25.95
N ALA A 262 -15.00 8.12 25.80
CA ALA A 262 -14.87 9.21 26.77
C ALA A 262 -16.10 10.13 26.89
N LYS A 263 -17.04 10.10 25.92
CA LYS A 263 -18.27 10.92 25.98
C LYS A 263 -19.45 10.26 26.72
N SER A 264 -19.30 9.04 27.25
CA SER A 264 -20.43 8.31 27.87
C SER A 264 -20.22 7.83 29.31
N LEU A 265 -19.06 8.07 29.94
CA LEU A 265 -18.73 7.48 31.25
C LEU A 265 -18.61 8.47 32.42
N CYS A 266 -18.93 9.75 32.22
CA CYS A 266 -19.17 10.68 33.33
C CYS A 266 -20.67 11.00 33.43
N GLY A 267 -21.47 9.96 33.71
CA GLY A 267 -22.83 10.10 34.21
C GLY A 267 -22.79 10.25 35.72
N THR A 268 -23.28 11.38 36.21
CA THR A 268 -23.37 11.82 37.61
C THR A 268 -23.81 10.74 38.60
N SER A 269 -22.97 10.42 39.59
CA SER A 269 -23.45 9.91 40.87
C SER A 269 -23.92 11.10 41.72
N ARG A 270 -25.22 11.35 41.73
CA ARG A 270 -25.85 12.15 42.79
C ARG A 270 -26.22 11.18 43.93
N HIS A 271 -25.64 11.41 45.10
CA HIS A 271 -26.24 11.08 46.39
C HIS A 271 -26.38 12.39 47.16
#